data_AF-A0A7V8SZ03-F1
#
_entry.id   AF-A0A7V8SZ03-F1
#
_cell.length_a   1.000
_cell.length_b   1.000
_cell.length_c   1.000
_cell.angle_alpha   90.00
_cell.angle_beta   90.00
_cell.angle_gamma   90.00
#
_symmetry.space_group_name_H-M   'P 1'
#
loop_
_entity.id
_entity.type
_entity.pdbx_description
1 polymer ?
#
loop_
_entity_poly.entity_id
_entity_poly.type
_entity_poly.pdbx_seq_one_letter_code
_entity_poly.pdbx_strand_id
1 'polypeptide(L)' 'TVEALLEELRPDVHAKGTDYTAETVPERATAARLGIRVAIVGDPKDHSTRSFFDSVRKAAHD' A
#
# COMPACT_ATOMS: atom_id res chain seq x y z
N THR A 1 3.15 -10.04 6.74
CA THR A 1 3.25 -8.63 7.16
C THR A 1 4.72 -8.23 7.18
N VAL A 2 5.03 -6.94 7.30
CA VAL A 2 6.42 -6.41 7.35
C VAL A 2 6.87 -6.05 8.77
N GLU A 3 6.31 -6.68 9.79
CA GLU A 3 6.45 -6.25 11.19
C GLU A 3 7.89 -6.32 11.70
N ALA A 4 8.62 -7.41 11.40
CA ALA A 4 10.03 -7.55 11.77
C ALA A 4 10.88 -6.38 11.25
N LEU A 5 10.58 -5.90 10.03
CA LEU A 5 11.29 -4.77 9.44
C LEU A 5 10.95 -3.45 10.13
N LEU A 6 9.70 -3.25 10.57
CA LEU A 6 9.31 -2.06 11.33
C LEU A 6 9.98 -2.05 12.71
N GLU A 7 10.17 -3.20 13.34
CA GLU A 7 10.87 -3.33 14.63
C GLU A 7 12.37 -3.03 14.52
N GLU A 8 12.98 -3.46 13.42
CA GLU A 8 14.40 -3.24 13.11
C GLU A 8 14.67 -1.79 12.70
N LEU A 9 13.94 -1.26 11.73
CA LEU A 9 14.21 0.06 11.15
C LEU A 9 13.61 1.22 11.93
N ARG A 10 12.50 0.99 12.65
CA ARG A 10 11.78 2.01 13.45
C ARG A 10 11.59 3.37 12.74
N PRO A 11 10.99 3.39 11.54
CA PRO A 11 10.79 4.64 10.83
C PRO A 11 9.79 5.54 11.56
N ASP A 12 9.91 6.87 11.43
CA ASP A 12 8.89 7.79 11.96
C ASP A 12 7.55 7.66 11.20
N VAL A 13 7.61 7.27 9.92
CA VAL A 13 6.45 7.18 9.03
C VAL A 13 6.50 5.90 8.21
N HIS A 14 5.40 5.16 8.20
CA HIS A 14 5.17 4.03 7.30
C HIS A 14 4.11 4.42 6.28
N ALA A 15 4.55 4.68 5.05
CA ALA A 15 3.68 5.06 3.94
C ALA A 15 3.09 3.82 3.25
N LYS A 16 1.78 3.81 3.02
CA LYS A 16 1.05 2.78 2.27
C LYS A 16 0.19 3.42 1.18
N GLY A 17 -0.05 2.68 0.11
CA GLY A 17 -0.93 3.12 -0.98
C GLY A 17 -2.41 3.17 -0.57
N THR A 18 -3.23 3.75 -1.43
CA THR A 18 -4.69 3.91 -1.24
C THR A 18 -5.49 2.61 -1.25
N ASP A 19 -4.84 1.46 -1.46
CA ASP A 19 -5.41 0.13 -1.23
C ASP A 19 -5.76 -0.10 0.26
N TYR A 20 -5.25 0.75 1.16
CA TYR A 20 -5.49 0.69 2.60
C TYR A 20 -6.00 2.02 3.16
N THR A 21 -6.64 1.95 4.33
CA THR A 21 -6.83 3.09 5.25
C THR A 21 -5.87 2.92 6.43
N ALA A 22 -5.70 3.97 7.25
CA ALA A 22 -4.89 3.86 8.46
C ALA A 22 -5.36 2.73 9.40
N GLU A 23 -6.65 2.41 9.35
CA GLU A 23 -7.30 1.36 10.13
C GLU A 23 -7.12 -0.02 9.51
N THR A 24 -6.99 -0.14 8.18
CA THR A 24 -6.90 -1.44 7.50
C THR A 24 -5.49 -1.90 7.20
N VAL A 25 -4.46 -1.08 7.43
CA VAL A 25 -3.05 -1.51 7.30
C VAL A 25 -2.79 -2.73 8.22
N PRO A 26 -2.26 -3.85 7.69
CA PRO A 26 -2.05 -5.06 8.49
C PRO A 26 -1.14 -4.85 9.71
N GLU A 27 -0.10 -4.02 9.57
CA GLU A 27 0.87 -3.74 10.62
C GLU A 27 0.46 -2.63 11.60
N ARG A 28 -0.81 -2.19 11.59
CA ARG A 28 -1.31 -1.05 12.40
C ARG A 28 -0.98 -1.19 13.89
N ALA A 29 -1.16 -2.37 14.47
CA ALA A 29 -0.88 -2.61 15.89
C ALA A 29 0.60 -2.44 16.21
N THR A 30 1.47 -2.97 15.35
CA THR A 30 2.93 -2.83 15.47
C THR A 30 3.36 -1.37 15.29
N ALA A 31 2.80 -0.65 14.32
CA ALA A 31 3.05 0.77 14.14
C ALA A 31 2.66 1.59 15.38
N ALA A 32 1.47 1.36 15.94
CA ALA A 32 1.00 2.04 17.14
C ALA A 32 1.92 1.78 18.35
N ARG A 33 2.32 0.52 18.58
CA ARG A 33 3.24 0.15 19.66
C ARG A 33 4.61 0.82 19.53
N LEU A 34 5.09 0.99 18.31
CA LEU A 34 6.40 1.57 18.02
C LEU A 34 6.35 3.10 17.86
N GLY A 35 5.18 3.74 17.96
CA GLY A 35 5.02 5.18 17.74
C GLY A 35 5.17 5.61 16.28
N ILE A 36 5.05 4.68 15.33
CA ILE A 36 5.18 4.93 13.89
C ILE A 36 3.87 5.51 13.37
N ARG A 37 3.96 6.64 12.65
CA ARG A 37 2.79 7.22 11.97
C ARG A 37 2.51 6.46 10.66
N VAL A 38 1.32 5.89 10.53
CA VAL A 38 0.85 5.36 9.24
C VAL A 38 0.37 6.52 8.37
N ALA A 39 0.79 6.58 7.12
CA ALA A 39 0.35 7.57 6.14
C ALA A 39 -0.17 6.87 4.89
N ILE A 40 -1.41 7.16 4.49
CA ILE A 40 -1.95 6.74 3.20
C ILE A 40 -1.56 7.79 2.16
N VAL A 41 -0.87 7.36 1.10
CA VAL A 41 -0.29 8.24 0.08
C VAL A 41 -0.57 7.71 -1.31
N GLY A 42 -0.45 8.59 -2.30
CA GLY A 42 -0.69 8.28 -3.71
C GLY A 42 -2.03 8.80 -4.21
N ASP A 43 -2.23 8.62 -5.50
CA ASP A 43 -3.47 8.86 -6.24
C ASP A 43 -4.49 7.74 -5.98
N PRO A 44 -5.77 7.93 -6.36
CA PRO A 44 -6.75 6.84 -6.36
C PRO A 44 -6.23 5.58 -7.06
N LYS A 45 -6.76 4.41 -6.70
CA LYS A 45 -6.33 3.13 -7.27
C LYS A 45 -6.93 2.88 -8.66
N ASP A 46 -6.61 3.73 -9.63
CA ASP A 46 -7.02 3.61 -11.04
C ASP A 46 -5.87 3.21 -11.97
N HIS A 47 -4.62 3.38 -11.54
CA HIS A 47 -3.44 2.91 -12.25
C HIS A 47 -3.09 1.46 -11.87
N SER A 48 -3.67 0.51 -12.62
CA SER A 48 -3.41 -0.92 -12.48
C SER A 48 -2.76 -1.47 -13.75
N THR A 49 -1.49 -1.90 -13.67
CA THR A 49 -0.79 -2.56 -14.78
C THR A 49 -1.55 -3.79 -15.27
N ARG A 50 -2.21 -4.54 -14.36
CA ARG A 50 -3.04 -5.68 -14.74
C ARG A 50 -4.24 -5.25 -15.58
N SER A 51 -4.97 -4.24 -15.11
CA SER A 51 -6.14 -3.70 -15.82
C SER A 51 -5.74 -3.11 -17.18
N PHE A 52 -4.56 -2.50 -17.26
CA PHE A 52 -3.98 -2.03 -18.52
C PHE A 52 -3.66 -3.19 -19.48
N PHE A 53 -3.01 -4.26 -19.03
CA PHE A 53 -2.80 -5.43 -19.90
C PHE A 53 -4.11 -6.07 -20.34
N ASP A 54 -5.12 -6.11 -19.46
CA ASP A 54 -6.44 -6.62 -19.82
C ASP A 54 -7.14 -5.73 -20.85
N SER A 55 -6.97 -4.41 -20.81
CA SER A 55 -7.50 -3.52 -21.84
C SER A 55 -6.80 -3.73 -23.18
N VAL A 56 -5.47 -3.89 -23.18
CA VAL A 56 -4.69 -4.19 -24.40
C VAL A 56 -5.10 -5.53 -25.01
N ARG A 57 -5.33 -6.58 -24.20
CA ARG A 57 -5.81 -7.88 -24.72
C ARG A 57 -7.23 -7.82 -25.27
N LYS A 58 -8.09 -6.96 -24.71
CA LYS A 58 -9.49 -6.80 -25.14
C LYS A 58 -9.63 -5.91 -26.36
N ALA A 59 -8.69 -5.00 -26.59
CA ALA A 59 -8.62 -4.26 -27.84
C ALA A 59 -8.37 -5.28 -28.95
N ALA A 60 -9.41 -5.58 -29.73
CA ALA A 60 -9.28 -6.47 -30.88
C ALA A 60 -8.21 -5.89 -31.80
N HIS A 61 -7.23 -6.72 -32.15
CA HIS A 61 -6.34 -6.43 -33.27
C HIS A 61 -7.10 -6.84 -34.54
N ASP A 62 -7.41 -5.87 -35.39
CA ASP A 62 -7.72 -6.12 -36.80
C ASP A 62 -6.48 -6.69 -37.52
#